data_AF-A0A366MB36-F1
#
_entry.id   AF-A0A366MB36-F1
#
_cell.length_a   1.000
_cell.length_b   1.000
_cell.length_c   1.000
_cell.angle_alpha   90.00
_cell.angle_beta   90.00
_cell.angle_gamma   90.00
#
_symmetry.space_group_name_H-M   'P 1'
#
loop_
_entity.id
_entity.type
_entity.pdbx_description
1 polymer ?
#
loop_
_entity_poly.entity_id
_entity_poly.type
_entity_poly.pdbx_seq_one_letter_code
_entity_poly.pdbx_strand_id
1 'polypeptide(L)' 'MLNTIKQEKPQSIRELPKILHKDISSVQPKVKNLANEGLIKIKDGNKNSKIPYLNYDEINLVI' A
#
# COMPACT_ATOMS: atom_id res chain seq x y z
N MET A 1 5.64 3.89 4.29
CA MET A 1 4.44 3.36 3.63
C MET A 1 4.80 2.39 2.51
N LEU A 2 5.55 2.79 1.47
CA LEU A 2 6.03 1.86 0.44
C LEU A 2 6.82 0.68 1.03
N ASN A 3 7.80 0.98 1.90
CA ASN A 3 8.58 -0.06 2.57
C ASN A 3 7.70 -1.00 3.42
N THR A 4 6.71 -0.44 4.11
CA THR A 4 5.73 -1.20 4.90
C THR A 4 4.90 -2.15 4.02
N ILE A 5 4.40 -1.67 2.88
CA ILE A 5 3.66 -2.52 1.94
C ILE A 5 4.56 -3.65 1.40
N LYS A 6 5.85 -3.37 1.19
CA LYS A 6 6.84 -4.34 0.68
C LYS A 6 7.15 -5.43 1.70
N GLN A 7 7.44 -5.02 2.94
CA GLN A 7 7.90 -5.90 4.01
C GLN A 7 6.75 -6.67 4.64
N GLU A 8 5.67 -5.98 4.99
CA GLU A 8 4.56 -6.54 5.77
C GLU A 8 3.51 -7.25 4.90
N LYS A 9 3.51 -7.00 3.58
CA LYS A 9 2.59 -7.61 2.61
C LYS A 9 1.14 -7.65 3.13
N PRO A 10 0.56 -6.48 3.48
CA PRO A 10 -0.74 -6.40 4.13
C PRO A 10 -1.82 -7.06 3.28
N GLN A 11 -2.76 -7.74 3.92
CA GLN A 11 -3.88 -8.40 3.24
C GLN A 11 -5.05 -7.43 2.98
N SER A 12 -4.95 -6.19 3.45
CA SER A 12 -5.95 -5.14 3.19
C SER A 12 -5.38 -3.75 3.45
N ILE A 13 -5.88 -2.75 2.72
CA ILE A 13 -5.65 -1.33 3.05
C ILE A 13 -6.05 -1.01 4.49
N ARG A 14 -7.01 -1.75 5.06
CA ARG A 14 -7.48 -1.57 6.45
C ARG A 14 -6.48 -2.06 7.51
N GLU A 15 -5.47 -2.83 7.13
CA GLU A 15 -4.42 -3.28 8.04
C GLU A 15 -3.29 -2.25 8.16
N LEU A 16 -3.03 -1.48 7.10
CA LEU A 16 -2.00 -0.44 7.08
C LEU A 16 -2.08 0.57 8.24
N PRO A 17 -3.25 1.07 8.67
CA PRO A 17 -3.37 1.96 9.84
C PRO A 17 -2.82 1.32 11.12
N LYS A 18 -3.11 0.02 11.32
CA LYS A 18 -2.65 -0.73 12.49
C LYS A 18 -1.14 -0.89 12.48
N ILE A 19 -0.57 -1.27 11.33
CA ILE A 19 0.87 -1.47 11.15
C ILE A 19 1.65 -0.16 11.28
N LEU A 20 1.11 0.93 10.73
CA LEU A 20 1.77 2.24 10.73
C LEU A 20 1.53 3.05 12.01
N HIS A 21 0.68 2.56 12.92
CA HIS A 21 0.16 3.31 14.07
C HIS A 21 -0.39 4.70 13.66
N LYS A 22 -1.24 4.72 12.64
CA LYS A 22 -1.86 5.94 12.08
C LYS A 22 -3.34 5.74 11.86
N ASP A 23 -4.07 6.84 11.74
CA ASP A 23 -5.49 6.79 11.40
C ASP A 23 -5.74 6.40 9.95
N ILE A 24 -6.84 5.66 9.72
CA ILE A 24 -7.28 5.26 8.39
C ILE A 24 -7.52 6.47 7.48
N SER A 25 -8.02 7.58 8.03
CA SER A 25 -8.24 8.84 7.32
C SER A 25 -6.96 9.43 6.74
N SER A 26 -5.80 9.17 7.36
CA SER A 26 -4.49 9.61 6.87
C SER A 26 -3.84 8.61 5.91
N VAL A 27 -4.16 7.32 6.07
CA VAL A 27 -3.55 6.20 5.33
C VAL A 27 -4.24 6.00 3.99
N GLN A 28 -5.56 6.00 3.95
CA GLN A 28 -6.34 5.69 2.75
C GLN A 28 -6.10 6.68 1.60
N PRO A 29 -6.02 8.01 1.82
CA PRO A 29 -5.68 8.96 0.75
C PRO A 29 -4.26 8.74 0.24
N LYS A 30 -3.30 8.46 1.12
CA LYS A 30 -1.91 8.20 0.71
C LYS A 30 -1.78 6.95 -0.14
N VAL A 31 -2.46 5.87 0.24
CA VAL A 31 -2.49 4.64 -0.57
C VAL A 31 -3.10 4.92 -1.94
N LYS A 32 -4.19 5.71 -2.01
CA LYS A 32 -4.80 6.10 -3.28
C LYS A 32 -3.86 6.94 -4.15
N ASN A 33 -3.16 7.92 -3.56
CA ASN A 33 -2.18 8.74 -4.28
C ASN A 33 -1.03 7.90 -4.82
N LEU A 34 -0.45 7.02 -4.00
CA LEU A 34 0.61 6.11 -4.45
C LEU A 34 0.15 5.17 -5.58
N ALA A 35 -1.12 4.75 -5.56
CA ALA A 35 -1.68 3.94 -6.64
C ALA A 35 -1.86 4.75 -7.92
N ASN A 36 -2.31 6.00 -7.81
CA ASN A 36 -2.45 6.92 -8.94
C ASN A 36 -1.10 7.29 -9.55
N GLU A 37 -0.06 7.44 -8.72
CA GLU A 37 1.32 7.68 -9.14
C GLU A 37 1.99 6.44 -9.76
N GLY A 38 1.31 5.28 -9.76
CA GLY A 38 1.85 4.02 -10.29
C GLY A 38 2.88 3.35 -9.38
N LEU A 39 3.09 3.87 -8.17
CA LEU A 39 4.05 3.35 -7.20
C LEU A 39 3.56 2.07 -6.51
N ILE A 40 2.25 1.84 -6.44
CA ILE A 40 1.67 0.59 -5.95
C ILE A 40 0.50 0.18 -6.82
N LYS A 41 0.17 -1.11 -6.80
CA LYS A 41 -1.05 -1.65 -7.37
C LYS A 41 -1.97 -2.14 -6.28
N ILE A 42 -3.27 -2.13 -6.56
CA ILE A 42 -4.29 -2.65 -5.67
C ILE A 42 -4.94 -3.85 -6.38
N LYS A 43 -4.83 -5.03 -5.78
CA LYS A 43 -5.56 -6.21 -6.25
C LYS A 43 -6.78 -6.43 -5.36
N ASP A 44 -7.78 -7.08 -5.94
CA ASP A 44 -8.90 -7.58 -5.16
C ASP A 44 -8.47 -8.83 -4.38
N GLY A 45 -8.85 -8.85 -3.12
CA GLY A 45 -8.61 -9.92 -2.17
C GLY A 45 -9.90 -10.57 -1.73
N ASN A 46 -9.78 -11.43 -0.71
CA ASN A 46 -10.92 -12.17 -0.20
C ASN A 46 -11.99 -11.21 0.39
N LYS A 47 -13.28 -11.50 0.18
CA LYS A 47 -14.41 -10.66 0.63
C LYS A 47 -14.31 -9.17 0.21
N ASN A 48 -13.94 -8.88 -1.04
CA ASN A 48 -13.80 -7.52 -1.58
C ASN A 48 -12.75 -6.66 -0.85
N SER A 49 -11.77 -7.29 -0.19
CA SER A 49 -10.64 -6.57 0.38
C SER A 49 -9.78 -5.97 -0.73
N LYS A 50 -9.28 -4.77 -0.52
CA LYS A 50 -8.34 -4.13 -1.43
C LYS A 50 -6.94 -4.37 -0.88
N ILE A 51 -6.13 -5.13 -1.60
CA ILE A 51 -4.79 -5.53 -1.17
C ILE A 51 -3.76 -4.66 -1.91
N PRO A 52 -3.05 -3.76 -1.21
CA PRO A 52 -1.99 -2.99 -1.83
C PRO A 52 -0.72 -3.84 -1.95
N TYR A 53 -0.05 -3.80 -3.10
CA TYR A 53 1.21 -4.47 -3.35
C TYR A 53 2.09 -3.64 -4.29
N LEU A 54 3.41 -3.82 -4.24
CA LEU A 54 4.32 -3.18 -5.20
C LEU A 54 4.51 -4.11 -6.40
N ASN A 55 4.50 -3.57 -7.62
CA ASN A 55 4.71 -4.38 -8.83
C ASN A 55 6.18 -4.40 -9.31
N TYR A 56 7.08 -3.81 -8.52
CA TYR A 56 8.50 -3.74 -8.82
C TYR A 56 9.28 -4.38 -7.68
N ASP A 57 10.33 -5.12 -8.06
CA ASP A 57 11.24 -5.74 -7.09
C ASP A 57 12.19 -4.71 -6.48
N GLU A 58 12.53 -3.65 -7.22
CA GLU A 58 13.48 -2.63 -6.81
C GLU A 58 12.98 -1.23 -7.18
N ILE A 59 13.08 -0.27 -6.24
CA ILE A 59 12.91 1.15 -6.53
C ILE A 59 14.31 1.70 -6.79
N ASN A 60 14.67 1.82 -8.06
CA ASN A 60 15.88 2.55 -8.44
C ASN A 60 15.51 4.03 -8.61
N LEU A 61 15.85 4.85 -7.63
CA LEU A 61 15.84 6.31 -7.77
C LEU A 61 17.07 6.68 -8.60
N VAL A 62 16.88 6.88 -9.90
CA VAL A 62 17.92 7.47 -10.75
C VAL A 62 17.91 8.97 -10.44
N ILE A 63 18.99 9.45 -9.82
CA ILE A 63 19.24 10.86 -9.46
C ILE A 63 20.23 11.44 -10.46
#